data_AF-A0A952S7U4-F1
#
_entry.id   AF-A0A952S7U4-F1
#
_cell.length_a   1.000
_cell.length_b   1.000
_cell.length_c   1.000
_cell.angle_alpha   90.00
_cell.angle_beta   90.00
_cell.angle_gamma   90.00
#
_symmetry.space_group_name_H-M   'P 1'
#
loop_
_entity.id
_entity.type
_entity.pdbx_description
1 polymer ?
#
loop_
_entity_poly.entity_id
_entity_poly.type
_entity_poly.pdbx_seq_one_letter_code
_entity_poly.pdbx_strand_id
1 'polypeptide(L)'
;MKINYIKMFAFGTLFSGALLVAGATDASAQRTRTERRDNDEKRTERPARSTPAQPARQNQTPSNSRNRQNSNTQRQAQQRQAQQQRENAQRQAQQRQAQQQRQAQQQRQAQQQRENAQRQAQQRQAQQQRENAQRQAQQRQAQQQRQAQQQRENAQRQAQQRQAQQQRENAQRQAQQRQAQQQRENAQRRASQEAVRNRQNANRQRQQQTQNEAARRRAEQERAARNRNNDRNRNRQRNDAQRRQYQQYTRQQQQAQRAEQLRRYNQRMSNWQQMQRQRQRQLEQQRRREYIRYQQRYWERIRQDQIRLQQARYYDNLMYNYRYSRGGNYYYTSQYGAKKLQDAINYGYEEGFRAGQADRADGWGYNPSASYGYQDASYGYDSYYVELDEYSHYFREGFQKGYEDGYYSRSQYGNYSNGRYSILGGILGAILNIAPF
;
A
#
# COMPACT_ATOMS: atom_id res chain seq x y z
N MET A 1 12.09 38.73 31.09
CA MET A 1 13.08 39.20 30.11
C MET A 1 12.67 38.70 28.74
N LYS A 2 12.33 39.64 27.84
CA LYS A 2 11.92 39.37 26.46
C LYS A 2 13.16 39.45 25.57
N ILE A 3 13.39 38.48 24.71
CA ILE A 3 14.35 38.62 23.60
C ILE A 3 13.63 38.18 22.32
N ASN A 4 13.35 39.16 21.47
CA ASN A 4 12.94 39.00 20.08
C ASN A 4 14.17 38.76 19.22
N TYR A 5 14.06 37.92 18.18
CA TYR A 5 14.80 38.14 16.94
C TYR A 5 13.93 37.79 15.72
N ILE A 6 13.64 38.85 14.96
CA ILE A 6 13.19 38.86 13.57
C ILE A 6 14.42 38.60 12.69
N LYS A 7 14.33 37.72 11.69
CA LYS A 7 15.14 37.81 10.47
C LYS A 7 14.29 37.44 9.24
N MET A 8 14.18 38.41 8.34
CA MET A 8 13.81 38.28 6.92
C MET A 8 14.84 37.42 6.18
N PHE A 9 14.43 36.76 5.09
CA PHE A 9 15.07 36.92 3.77
C PHE A 9 14.15 36.39 2.65
N ALA A 10 13.98 37.25 1.63
CA ALA A 10 13.40 36.98 0.33
C ALA A 10 14.48 36.49 -0.66
N PHE A 11 14.06 36.22 -1.90
CA PHE A 11 14.81 35.79 -3.09
C PHE A 11 15.06 34.27 -3.21
N GLY A 12 14.88 33.62 -4.35
CA GLY A 12 14.55 34.11 -5.69
C GLY A 12 14.09 32.98 -6.61
N THR A 13 13.18 33.33 -7.51
CA THR A 13 12.82 32.58 -8.71
C THR A 13 13.99 32.59 -9.68
N LEU A 14 14.51 31.41 -10.02
CA LEU A 14 15.37 31.23 -11.19
C LEU A 14 14.72 30.26 -12.17
N PHE A 15 14.27 30.86 -13.27
CA PHE A 15 14.03 30.24 -14.56
C PHE A 15 15.34 29.69 -15.13
N SER A 16 15.33 28.44 -15.59
CA SER A 16 16.26 27.85 -16.56
C SER A 16 15.67 26.49 -16.93
N GLY A 17 15.49 26.07 -18.16
CA GLY A 17 15.82 26.59 -19.47
C GLY A 17 15.53 25.40 -20.39
N ALA A 18 14.59 25.54 -21.32
CA ALA A 18 14.25 24.48 -22.25
C ALA A 18 15.36 24.37 -23.29
N LEU A 19 15.85 23.15 -23.55
CA LEU A 19 16.61 22.86 -24.76
C LEU A 19 15.95 21.68 -25.47
N LEU A 20 15.29 22.05 -26.57
CA LEU A 20 14.82 21.21 -27.65
C LEU A 20 16.03 20.78 -28.49
N VAL A 21 16.12 19.49 -28.80
CA VAL A 21 16.84 18.99 -29.97
C VAL A 21 15.99 17.90 -30.62
N ALA A 22 15.32 18.27 -31.72
CA ALA A 22 15.01 17.39 -32.85
C ALA A 22 16.28 17.36 -33.74
N GLY A 23 16.63 16.37 -34.54
CA GLY A 23 15.96 15.23 -35.17
C GLY A 23 16.59 15.08 -36.57
N ALA A 24 16.91 13.85 -37.00
CA ALA A 24 17.21 13.39 -38.39
C ALA A 24 17.97 12.05 -38.29
N THR A 25 17.43 10.86 -38.60
CA THR A 25 16.92 10.22 -39.86
C THR A 25 17.91 9.17 -40.38
N ASP A 26 17.35 7.97 -40.54
CA ASP A 26 17.57 6.91 -41.54
C ASP A 26 18.97 6.32 -41.81
N ALA A 27 19.04 4.99 -41.76
CA ALA A 27 19.41 4.17 -42.92
C ALA A 27 19.28 2.65 -42.65
N SER A 28 18.33 2.07 -43.38
CA SER A 28 18.38 0.78 -44.10
C SER A 28 18.73 -0.53 -43.37
N ALA A 29 17.68 -1.36 -43.31
CA ALA A 29 17.72 -2.80 -43.26
C ALA A 29 18.28 -3.40 -44.56
N GLN A 30 18.98 -4.53 -44.47
CA GLN A 30 18.95 -5.54 -45.52
C GLN A 30 19.15 -6.94 -44.93
N ARG A 31 18.07 -7.72 -45.03
CA ARG A 31 18.05 -9.18 -44.97
C ARG A 31 18.51 -9.70 -46.33
N THR A 32 19.30 -10.76 -46.35
CA THR A 32 19.21 -11.76 -47.43
C THR A 32 19.50 -13.14 -46.88
N ARG A 33 18.69 -14.08 -47.37
CA ARG A 33 18.54 -15.47 -46.97
C ARG A 33 18.87 -16.28 -48.22
N THR A 34 19.61 -17.38 -48.03
CA THR A 34 19.63 -18.63 -48.84
C THR A 34 19.65 -18.57 -50.36
N GLU A 35 20.67 -19.21 -50.94
CA GLU A 35 20.48 -20.04 -52.13
C GLU A 35 21.42 -21.26 -52.09
N ARG A 36 20.98 -22.32 -52.76
CA ARG A 36 21.40 -23.73 -52.66
C ARG A 36 21.55 -24.24 -54.11
N ARG A 37 22.45 -25.23 -54.32
CA ARG A 37 22.63 -26.08 -55.54
C ARG A 37 23.37 -25.46 -56.72
N ASP A 38 24.09 -26.16 -57.60
CA ASP A 38 24.62 -27.54 -57.73
C ASP A 38 25.67 -27.50 -58.90
N ASN A 39 26.57 -28.50 -58.94
CA ASN A 39 27.33 -29.07 -60.10
C ASN A 39 28.25 -28.20 -60.98
N ASP A 40 29.51 -28.65 -61.22
CA ASP A 40 29.84 -29.52 -62.37
C ASP A 40 31.33 -29.93 -62.48
N GLU A 41 31.57 -31.00 -63.24
CA GLU A 41 32.81 -31.76 -63.51
C GLU A 41 33.95 -31.02 -64.25
N LYS A 42 35.22 -31.47 -64.08
CA LYS A 42 36.08 -32.03 -65.17
C LYS A 42 37.55 -32.30 -64.77
N ARG A 43 37.92 -33.59 -64.81
CA ARG A 43 39.02 -34.31 -65.51
C ARG A 43 40.36 -33.62 -65.91
N THR A 44 41.38 -34.50 -66.08
CA THR A 44 42.74 -34.40 -66.72
C THR A 44 43.90 -34.06 -65.77
N GLU A 45 45.11 -34.65 -65.80
CA GLU A 45 45.79 -35.63 -66.67
C GLU A 45 47.07 -36.20 -66.00
N ARG A 46 47.56 -37.35 -66.49
CA ARG A 46 48.86 -38.00 -66.19
C ARG A 46 50.04 -37.27 -66.87
N PRO A 47 51.29 -37.49 -66.41
CA PRO A 47 52.27 -38.24 -67.25
C PRO A 47 53.24 -39.06 -66.37
N ALA A 48 54.28 -39.76 -66.82
CA ALA A 48 54.58 -40.62 -67.96
C ALA A 48 55.88 -41.36 -67.55
N ARG A 49 56.12 -42.53 -68.14
CA ARG A 49 57.19 -43.49 -67.83
C ARG A 49 58.39 -43.21 -68.74
N SER A 50 59.61 -43.31 -68.22
CA SER A 50 60.83 -43.33 -69.04
C SER A 50 61.89 -44.26 -68.45
N THR A 51 62.31 -45.23 -69.27
CA THR A 51 63.50 -46.09 -69.15
C THR A 51 64.65 -45.46 -69.95
N PRO A 52 65.92 -45.64 -69.54
CA PRO A 52 66.91 -46.34 -70.40
C PRO A 52 67.95 -47.11 -69.53
N ALA A 53 68.90 -47.93 -69.95
CA ALA A 53 69.30 -48.67 -71.15
C ALA A 53 70.36 -49.72 -70.68
N GLN A 54 70.56 -50.82 -71.41
CA GLN A 54 71.73 -51.71 -71.28
C GLN A 54 72.87 -51.23 -72.20
N PRO A 55 74.14 -51.62 -71.93
CA PRO A 55 74.78 -52.46 -72.94
C PRO A 55 75.76 -53.55 -72.43
N ALA A 56 76.00 -54.49 -73.36
CA ALA A 56 77.23 -55.22 -73.69
C ALA A 56 77.72 -56.43 -72.85
N ARG A 57 77.85 -57.56 -73.57
CA ARG A 57 78.55 -58.81 -73.24
C ARG A 57 80.06 -58.68 -73.43
N GLN A 58 80.85 -59.42 -72.64
CA GLN A 58 82.09 -60.07 -73.08
C GLN A 58 82.36 -61.35 -72.25
N ASN A 59 82.84 -62.39 -72.94
CA ASN A 59 83.17 -63.73 -72.46
C ASN A 59 84.54 -63.75 -71.74
N GLN A 60 84.70 -64.63 -70.73
CA GLN A 60 85.83 -65.58 -70.58
C GLN A 60 85.66 -66.44 -69.30
N THR A 61 85.80 -67.75 -69.45
CA THR A 61 85.89 -68.84 -68.45
C THR A 61 87.37 -69.10 -68.06
N PRO A 62 87.73 -70.07 -67.21
CA PRO A 62 87.21 -70.47 -65.88
C PRO A 62 88.36 -70.71 -64.85
N SER A 63 88.10 -70.70 -63.53
CA SER A 63 88.75 -71.57 -62.52
C SER A 63 88.41 -71.16 -61.06
N ASN A 64 88.54 -72.13 -60.14
CA ASN A 64 88.42 -72.04 -58.68
C ASN A 64 87.03 -72.11 -58.03
N SER A 65 86.40 -73.27 -58.27
CA SER A 65 85.37 -73.88 -57.43
C SER A 65 85.95 -74.35 -56.09
N ARG A 66 86.09 -73.46 -55.11
CA ARG A 66 86.11 -73.81 -53.66
C ARG A 66 85.83 -72.65 -52.71
N ASN A 67 85.70 -71.40 -53.20
CA ASN A 67 85.45 -70.21 -52.38
C ASN A 67 84.05 -69.56 -52.57
N ARG A 68 83.15 -70.19 -53.34
CA ARG A 68 81.79 -69.68 -53.66
C ARG A 68 80.72 -69.98 -52.60
N GLN A 69 80.91 -70.99 -51.75
CA GLN A 69 79.94 -71.34 -50.71
C GLN A 69 80.00 -70.41 -49.48
N ASN A 70 81.16 -69.82 -49.15
CA ASN A 70 81.25 -68.84 -48.05
C ASN A 70 80.79 -67.43 -48.46
N SER A 71 81.00 -67.03 -49.71
CA SER A 71 80.64 -65.69 -50.20
C SER A 71 79.13 -65.51 -50.46
N ASN A 72 78.41 -66.58 -50.79
CA ASN A 72 76.95 -66.54 -50.90
C ASN A 72 76.25 -66.45 -49.53
N THR A 73 76.73 -67.17 -48.51
CA THR A 73 76.18 -67.13 -47.15
C THR A 73 76.35 -65.74 -46.51
N GLN A 74 77.50 -65.10 -46.74
CA GLN A 74 77.78 -63.75 -46.23
C GLN A 74 76.97 -62.66 -46.94
N ARG A 75 76.72 -62.79 -48.25
CA ARG A 75 75.79 -61.91 -49.00
C ARG A 75 74.34 -62.09 -48.56
N GLN A 76 73.91 -63.32 -48.27
CA GLN A 76 72.55 -63.59 -47.79
C GLN A 76 72.32 -63.05 -46.37
N ALA A 77 73.34 -63.13 -45.51
CA ALA A 77 73.32 -62.51 -44.18
C ALA A 77 73.26 -60.96 -44.27
N GLN A 78 74.08 -60.33 -45.12
CA GLN A 78 74.04 -58.89 -45.35
C GLN A 78 72.70 -58.42 -45.95
N GLN A 79 72.10 -59.19 -46.87
CA GLN A 79 70.77 -58.86 -47.40
C GLN A 79 69.68 -58.92 -46.33
N ARG A 80 69.69 -59.95 -45.45
CA ARG A 80 68.72 -60.03 -44.34
C ARG A 80 68.88 -58.87 -43.37
N GLN A 81 70.11 -58.48 -43.06
CA GLN A 81 70.39 -57.35 -42.16
C GLN A 81 69.94 -56.01 -42.77
N ALA A 82 70.19 -55.80 -44.07
CA ALA A 82 69.71 -54.63 -44.81
C ALA A 82 68.17 -54.58 -44.90
N GLN A 83 67.52 -55.74 -45.02
CA GLN A 83 66.06 -55.86 -45.07
C GLN A 83 65.42 -55.54 -43.70
N GLN A 84 65.99 -56.04 -42.60
CA GLN A 84 65.56 -55.68 -41.24
C GLN A 84 65.76 -54.19 -40.94
N GLN A 85 66.88 -53.59 -41.38
CA GLN A 85 67.09 -52.16 -41.22
C GLN A 85 66.06 -51.32 -42.00
N ARG A 86 65.68 -51.75 -43.22
CA ARG A 86 64.62 -51.10 -44.00
C ARG A 86 63.24 -51.22 -43.34
N GLU A 87 62.89 -52.39 -42.81
CA GLU A 87 61.63 -52.57 -42.07
C GLU A 87 61.58 -51.70 -40.81
N ASN A 88 62.67 -51.64 -40.05
CA ASN A 88 62.75 -50.78 -38.86
C ASN A 88 62.66 -49.30 -39.22
N ALA A 89 63.31 -48.86 -40.30
CA ALA A 89 63.20 -47.49 -40.81
C ALA A 89 61.77 -47.16 -41.26
N GLN A 90 61.08 -48.09 -41.94
CA GLN A 90 59.68 -47.94 -42.32
C GLN A 90 58.74 -47.85 -41.11
N ARG A 91 58.93 -48.69 -40.10
CA ARG A 91 58.13 -48.64 -38.86
C ARG A 91 58.34 -47.33 -38.11
N GLN A 92 59.56 -46.81 -38.03
CA GLN A 92 59.85 -45.51 -37.44
C GLN A 92 59.21 -44.36 -38.23
N ALA A 93 59.24 -44.41 -39.56
CA ALA A 93 58.59 -43.41 -40.40
C ALA A 93 57.06 -43.40 -40.20
N GLN A 94 56.43 -44.58 -40.16
CA GLN A 94 55.00 -44.72 -39.87
C GLN A 94 54.62 -44.21 -38.48
N GLN A 95 55.43 -44.50 -37.45
CA GLN A 95 55.20 -43.97 -36.10
C GLN A 95 55.28 -42.44 -36.06
N ARG A 96 56.29 -41.83 -36.71
CA ARG A 96 56.41 -40.36 -36.78
C ARG A 96 55.21 -39.74 -37.49
N GLN A 97 54.74 -40.35 -38.58
CA GLN A 97 53.60 -39.87 -39.34
C GLN A 97 52.29 -39.97 -38.53
N ALA A 98 52.10 -41.06 -37.79
CA ALA A 98 50.96 -41.22 -36.87
C ALA A 98 51.00 -40.21 -35.70
N GLN A 99 52.20 -39.88 -35.21
CA GLN A 99 52.38 -38.87 -34.15
C GLN A 99 52.05 -37.46 -34.65
N GLN A 100 52.50 -37.10 -35.85
CA GLN A 100 52.17 -35.82 -36.49
C GLN A 100 50.65 -35.69 -36.74
N GLN A 101 49.99 -36.75 -37.19
CA GLN A 101 48.53 -36.74 -37.37
C GLN A 101 47.78 -36.52 -36.04
N ARG A 102 48.20 -37.17 -34.95
CA ARG A 102 47.59 -36.94 -33.62
C ARG A 102 47.79 -35.51 -33.12
N GLN A 103 48.97 -34.94 -33.30
CA GLN A 103 49.24 -33.54 -32.94
C GLN A 103 48.37 -32.57 -33.75
N ALA A 104 48.26 -32.79 -35.07
CA ALA A 104 47.41 -31.96 -35.92
C ALA A 104 45.92 -32.06 -35.53
N GLN A 105 45.46 -33.25 -35.12
CA GLN A 105 44.08 -33.46 -34.67
C GLN A 105 43.81 -32.79 -33.31
N GLN A 106 44.74 -32.86 -32.37
CA GLN A 106 44.66 -32.14 -31.09
C GLN A 106 44.64 -30.62 -31.27
N GLN A 107 45.46 -30.09 -32.18
CA GLN A 107 45.46 -28.65 -32.49
C GLN A 107 44.11 -28.19 -33.05
N ARG A 108 43.50 -28.95 -33.98
CA ARG A 108 42.16 -28.63 -34.51
C ARG A 108 41.08 -28.64 -33.42
N GLN A 109 41.10 -29.64 -32.52
CA GLN A 109 40.16 -29.69 -31.40
C GLN A 109 40.33 -28.50 -30.46
N ALA A 110 41.57 -28.14 -30.12
CA ALA A 110 41.85 -26.99 -29.27
C ALA A 110 41.39 -25.67 -29.92
N GLN A 111 41.55 -25.53 -31.23
CA GLN A 111 41.09 -24.35 -31.98
C GLN A 111 39.56 -24.25 -32.00
N GLN A 112 38.84 -25.35 -32.25
CA GLN A 112 37.39 -25.38 -32.18
C GLN A 112 36.85 -25.05 -30.79
N GLN A 113 37.50 -25.55 -29.73
CA GLN A 113 37.12 -25.22 -28.35
C GLN A 113 37.28 -23.73 -28.05
N ARG A 114 38.37 -23.10 -28.52
CA ARG A 114 38.58 -21.65 -28.36
C ARG A 114 37.55 -20.82 -29.12
N GLU A 115 37.20 -21.22 -30.34
CA GLU A 115 36.16 -20.54 -31.14
C GLU A 115 34.79 -20.62 -30.46
N ASN A 116 34.41 -21.80 -29.96
CA ASN A 116 33.15 -21.97 -29.25
C ASN A 116 33.11 -21.15 -27.95
N ALA A 117 34.21 -21.12 -27.19
CA ALA A 117 34.31 -20.30 -25.99
C ALA A 117 34.18 -18.80 -26.30
N GLN A 118 34.81 -18.31 -27.37
CA GLN A 118 34.66 -16.91 -27.81
C GLN A 118 33.23 -16.58 -28.24
N ARG A 119 32.57 -17.43 -29.02
CA ARG A 119 31.16 -17.22 -29.42
C ARG A 119 30.23 -17.19 -28.20
N GLN A 120 30.46 -18.06 -27.23
CA GLN A 120 29.65 -18.12 -26.01
C GLN A 120 29.87 -16.88 -25.12
N ALA A 121 31.10 -16.37 -25.05
CA ALA A 121 31.41 -15.13 -24.36
C ALA A 121 30.73 -13.92 -25.01
N GLN A 122 30.78 -13.81 -26.35
CA GLN A 122 30.09 -12.75 -27.09
C GLN A 122 28.57 -12.79 -26.89
N GLN A 123 27.95 -13.98 -26.91
CA GLN A 123 26.51 -14.12 -26.64
C GLN A 123 26.14 -13.65 -25.23
N ARG A 124 26.92 -14.03 -24.20
CA ARG A 124 26.68 -13.59 -22.83
C ARG A 124 26.80 -12.07 -22.70
N GLN A 125 27.78 -11.46 -23.35
CA GLN A 125 27.98 -10.02 -23.31
C GLN A 125 26.84 -9.26 -24.01
N ALA A 126 26.38 -9.75 -25.17
CA ALA A 126 25.21 -9.20 -25.86
C ALA A 126 23.92 -9.33 -25.04
N GLN A 127 23.75 -10.44 -24.31
CA GLN A 127 22.59 -10.65 -23.44
C GLN A 127 22.60 -9.69 -22.25
N GLN A 128 23.76 -9.50 -21.59
CA GLN A 128 23.90 -8.51 -20.52
C GLN A 128 23.62 -7.08 -20.99
N GLN A 129 24.07 -6.70 -22.19
CA GLN A 129 23.77 -5.39 -22.75
C GLN A 129 22.26 -5.19 -22.98
N ARG A 130 21.55 -6.21 -23.48
CA ARG A 130 20.09 -6.16 -23.65
C ARG A 130 19.35 -6.06 -22.32
N GLU A 131 19.74 -6.82 -21.31
CA GLU A 131 19.14 -6.72 -19.97
C GLU A 131 19.35 -5.35 -19.33
N ASN A 132 20.57 -4.79 -19.44
CA ASN A 132 20.86 -3.47 -18.92
C ASN A 132 20.05 -2.38 -19.64
N ALA A 133 19.92 -2.46 -20.98
CA ALA A 133 19.09 -1.55 -21.76
C ALA A 133 17.60 -1.64 -21.35
N GLN A 134 17.07 -2.85 -21.14
CA GLN A 134 15.70 -3.04 -20.65
C GLN A 134 15.49 -2.46 -19.25
N ARG A 135 16.42 -2.72 -18.31
CA ARG A 135 16.34 -2.15 -16.95
C ARG A 135 16.35 -0.62 -16.98
N GLN A 136 17.19 -0.03 -17.83
CA GLN A 136 17.28 1.42 -17.97
C GLN A 136 16.00 2.03 -18.58
N ALA A 137 15.41 1.36 -19.57
CA ALA A 137 14.12 1.75 -20.14
C ALA A 137 12.98 1.68 -19.12
N GLN A 138 12.91 0.61 -18.32
CA GLN A 138 11.92 0.46 -17.25
C GLN A 138 12.08 1.54 -16.17
N GLN A 139 13.32 1.87 -15.77
CA GLN A 139 13.57 2.95 -14.83
C GLN A 139 13.09 4.31 -15.36
N ARG A 140 13.36 4.63 -16.63
CA ARG A 140 12.88 5.88 -17.24
C ARG A 140 11.35 5.94 -17.28
N GLN A 141 10.70 4.84 -17.64
CA GLN A 141 9.24 4.78 -17.67
C GLN A 141 8.62 4.94 -16.26
N ALA A 142 9.21 4.29 -15.25
CA ALA A 142 8.78 4.44 -13.86
C ALA A 142 8.99 5.87 -13.34
N GLN A 143 10.06 6.55 -13.76
CA GLN A 143 10.33 7.94 -13.39
C GLN A 143 9.33 8.90 -14.03
N GLN A 144 8.99 8.71 -15.31
CA GLN A 144 7.95 9.48 -16.00
C GLN A 144 6.57 9.28 -15.35
N GLN A 145 6.21 8.05 -14.99
CA GLN A 145 4.94 7.78 -14.30
C GLN A 145 4.87 8.48 -12.93
N ARG A 146 5.96 8.47 -12.15
CA ARG A 146 6.01 9.21 -10.86
C ARG A 146 5.84 10.71 -11.06
N GLN A 147 6.50 11.31 -12.05
CA GLN A 147 6.33 12.74 -12.35
C GLN A 147 4.90 13.07 -12.77
N ALA A 148 4.29 12.26 -13.65
CA ALA A 148 2.90 12.46 -14.07
C ALA A 148 1.93 12.33 -12.88
N GLN A 149 2.19 11.39 -11.96
CA GLN A 149 1.38 11.22 -10.75
C GLN A 149 1.50 12.41 -9.80
N GLN A 150 2.72 12.93 -9.58
CA GLN A 150 2.93 14.13 -8.76
C GLN A 150 2.24 15.37 -9.36
N GLN A 151 2.27 15.54 -10.68
CA GLN A 151 1.57 16.64 -11.33
C GLN A 151 0.05 16.54 -11.15
N ARG A 152 -0.53 15.33 -11.28
CA ARG A 152 -1.95 15.09 -11.04
C ARG A 152 -2.34 15.36 -9.58
N GLU A 153 -1.52 14.93 -8.63
CA GLU A 153 -1.79 15.15 -7.21
C GLU A 153 -1.73 16.64 -6.84
N ASN A 154 -0.74 17.38 -7.38
CA ASN A 154 -0.67 18.83 -7.18
C ASN A 154 -1.85 19.57 -7.80
N ALA A 155 -2.29 19.18 -9.01
CA ALA A 155 -3.48 19.75 -9.65
C ALA A 155 -4.74 19.50 -8.82
N GLN A 156 -4.91 18.29 -8.27
CA GLN A 156 -6.04 17.97 -7.38
C GLN A 156 -6.00 18.77 -6.08
N ARG A 157 -4.83 18.94 -5.46
CA ARG A 157 -4.68 19.77 -4.25
C ARG A 157 -5.04 21.23 -4.52
N GLN A 158 -4.61 21.78 -5.65
CA GLN A 158 -4.99 23.15 -6.04
C GLN A 158 -6.49 23.27 -6.29
N ALA A 159 -7.11 22.31 -6.96
CA ALA A 159 -8.56 22.32 -7.19
C ALA A 159 -9.35 22.26 -5.87
N GLN A 160 -8.93 21.42 -4.92
CA GLN A 160 -9.54 21.33 -3.59
C GLN A 160 -9.38 22.64 -2.79
N GLN A 161 -8.20 23.28 -2.85
CA GLN A 161 -7.99 24.57 -2.20
C GLN A 161 -8.92 25.65 -2.77
N ARG A 162 -9.06 25.75 -4.09
CA ARG A 162 -10.00 26.70 -4.72
C ARG A 162 -11.44 26.44 -4.30
N GLN A 163 -11.86 25.17 -4.25
CA GLN A 163 -13.22 24.82 -3.84
C GLN A 163 -13.47 25.13 -2.36
N ALA A 164 -12.50 24.88 -1.48
CA ALA A 164 -12.58 25.24 -0.07
C ALA A 164 -12.65 26.76 0.14
N GLN A 165 -11.93 27.54 -0.67
CA GLN A 165 -11.98 29.00 -0.62
C GLN A 165 -13.35 29.55 -1.03
N GLN A 166 -13.92 29.03 -2.12
CA GLN A 166 -15.28 29.39 -2.56
C GLN A 166 -16.34 29.03 -1.50
N GLN A 167 -16.20 27.88 -0.85
CA GLN A 167 -17.12 27.49 0.23
C GLN A 167 -17.03 28.43 1.43
N ARG A 168 -15.82 28.88 1.80
CA ARG A 168 -15.63 29.85 2.89
C ARG A 168 -16.24 31.22 2.55
N GLU A 169 -16.06 31.71 1.33
CA GLU A 169 -16.69 32.96 0.88
C GLU A 169 -18.21 32.87 0.91
N ASN A 170 -18.78 31.77 0.40
CA ASN A 170 -20.23 31.57 0.41
C ASN A 170 -20.78 31.45 1.84
N ALA A 171 -20.07 30.77 2.74
CA ALA A 171 -20.44 30.68 4.15
C ALA A 171 -20.40 32.04 4.85
N GLN A 172 -19.39 32.88 4.56
CA GLN A 172 -19.31 34.25 5.08
C GLN A 172 -20.46 35.12 4.56
N ARG A 173 -20.78 35.05 3.26
CA ARG A 173 -21.92 35.79 2.69
C ARG A 173 -23.25 35.36 3.31
N GLN A 174 -23.47 34.06 3.52
CA GLN A 174 -24.68 33.56 4.21
C GLN A 174 -24.73 34.01 5.68
N ALA A 175 -23.61 34.01 6.39
CA ALA A 175 -23.56 34.47 7.77
C ALA A 175 -23.92 35.96 7.88
N GLN A 176 -23.39 36.80 6.97
CA GLN A 176 -23.73 38.22 6.91
C GLN A 176 -25.22 38.45 6.60
N GLN A 177 -25.80 37.71 5.66
CA GLN A 177 -27.23 37.78 5.35
C GLN A 177 -28.10 37.40 6.56
N ARG A 178 -27.75 36.31 7.26
CA ARG A 178 -28.47 35.89 8.48
C ARG A 178 -28.39 36.94 9.57
N GLN A 179 -27.22 37.55 9.76
CA GLN A 179 -27.04 38.60 10.76
C GLN A 179 -27.87 39.85 10.44
N ALA A 180 -27.93 40.26 9.17
CA ALA A 180 -28.79 41.35 8.72
C ALA A 180 -30.28 41.04 8.91
N GLN A 181 -30.71 39.79 8.66
CA GLN A 181 -32.09 39.37 8.86
C GLN A 181 -32.47 39.37 10.34
N GLN A 182 -31.60 38.86 11.22
CA GLN A 182 -31.82 38.91 12.67
C GLN A 182 -31.92 40.34 13.21
N GLN A 183 -31.11 41.27 12.69
CA GLN A 183 -31.20 42.69 13.07
C GLN A 183 -32.54 43.29 12.67
N ARG A 184 -33.05 43.00 11.46
CA ARG A 184 -34.39 43.43 11.01
C ARG A 184 -35.49 42.85 11.87
N GLU A 185 -35.43 41.55 12.18
CA GLU A 185 -36.45 40.88 12.98
C GLU A 185 -36.47 41.42 14.43
N ASN A 186 -35.29 41.66 15.02
CA ASN A 186 -35.20 42.28 16.34
C ASN A 186 -35.72 43.73 16.35
N ALA A 187 -35.46 44.51 15.29
CA ALA A 187 -36.01 45.85 15.16
C ALA A 187 -37.55 45.84 15.07
N GLN A 188 -38.12 44.92 14.28
CA GLN A 188 -39.58 44.74 14.18
C GLN A 188 -40.20 44.28 15.51
N ARG A 189 -39.55 43.35 16.23
CA ARG A 189 -40.00 42.93 17.57
C ARG A 189 -39.98 44.07 18.57
N ARG A 190 -38.94 44.91 18.57
CA ARG A 190 -38.86 46.11 19.43
C ARG A 190 -40.00 47.09 19.13
N ALA A 191 -40.20 47.43 17.86
CA ALA A 191 -41.30 48.31 17.44
C ALA A 191 -42.69 47.75 17.84
N SER A 192 -42.89 46.44 17.72
CA SER A 192 -44.14 45.77 18.11
C SER A 192 -44.36 45.81 19.63
N GLN A 193 -43.31 45.57 20.42
CA GLN A 193 -43.38 45.66 21.89
C GLN A 193 -43.69 47.08 22.36
N GLU A 194 -43.12 48.07 21.68
CA GLU A 194 -43.36 49.49 21.97
C GLU A 194 -44.80 49.91 21.64
N ALA A 195 -45.34 49.44 20.51
CA ALA A 195 -46.75 49.63 20.16
C ALA A 195 -47.71 48.99 21.18
N VAL A 196 -47.40 47.77 21.67
CA VAL A 196 -48.19 47.10 22.71
C VAL A 196 -48.11 47.86 24.03
N ARG A 197 -46.93 48.33 24.45
CA ARG A 197 -46.77 49.16 25.65
C ARG A 197 -47.58 50.45 25.57
N ASN A 198 -47.53 51.15 24.43
CA ASN A 198 -48.30 52.37 24.23
C ASN A 198 -49.81 52.10 24.29
N ARG A 199 -50.27 50.99 23.71
CA ARG A 199 -51.67 50.56 23.79
C ARG A 199 -52.10 50.21 25.21
N GLN A 200 -51.24 49.54 25.99
CA GLN A 200 -51.49 49.24 27.40
C GLN A 200 -51.55 50.50 28.27
N ASN A 201 -50.67 51.47 28.02
CA ASN A 201 -50.67 52.75 28.73
C ASN A 201 -51.93 53.57 28.42
N ALA A 202 -52.35 53.62 27.15
CA ALA A 202 -53.61 54.26 26.75
C ALA A 202 -54.84 53.58 27.38
N ASN A 203 -54.84 52.24 27.44
CA ASN A 203 -55.90 51.48 28.10
C ASN A 203 -55.90 51.66 29.63
N ARG A 204 -54.73 51.81 30.28
CA ARG A 204 -54.65 52.14 31.71
C ARG A 204 -55.19 53.53 32.02
N GLN A 205 -54.88 54.53 31.19
CA GLN A 205 -55.46 55.86 31.35
C GLN A 205 -56.98 55.85 31.21
N ARG A 206 -57.52 55.12 30.21
CA ARG A 206 -58.98 54.92 30.10
C ARG A 206 -59.55 54.17 31.31
N GLN A 207 -58.91 53.11 31.77
CA GLN A 207 -59.37 52.36 32.95
C GLN A 207 -59.32 53.19 34.24
N GLN A 208 -58.33 54.07 34.44
CA GLN A 208 -58.31 54.97 35.60
C GLN A 208 -59.48 55.96 35.59
N GLN A 209 -59.89 56.45 34.41
CA GLN A 209 -61.09 57.27 34.28
C GLN A 209 -62.36 56.48 34.62
N THR A 210 -62.50 55.24 34.13
CA THR A 210 -63.67 54.39 34.43
C THR A 210 -63.67 53.87 35.88
N GLN A 211 -62.50 53.64 36.48
CA GLN A 211 -62.37 53.20 37.87
C GLN A 211 -62.72 54.29 38.88
N ASN A 212 -62.41 55.56 38.60
CA ASN A 212 -62.86 56.67 39.45
C ASN A 212 -64.40 56.81 39.47
N GLU A 213 -65.05 56.45 38.36
CA GLU A 213 -66.51 56.42 38.23
C GLU A 213 -67.15 55.19 38.89
N ALA A 214 -66.49 54.02 38.78
CA ALA A 214 -66.94 52.77 39.39
C ALA A 214 -66.64 52.67 40.90
N ALA A 215 -65.58 53.33 41.40
CA ALA A 215 -65.24 53.37 42.82
C ALA A 215 -66.27 54.15 43.66
N ARG A 216 -66.93 55.16 43.07
CA ARG A 216 -68.08 55.84 43.70
C ARG A 216 -69.30 54.93 43.83
N ARG A 217 -69.48 53.97 42.93
CA ARG A 217 -70.62 53.01 42.95
C ARG A 217 -70.34 51.72 43.74
N ARG A 218 -69.07 51.31 43.88
CA ARG A 218 -68.67 50.12 44.68
C ARG A 218 -68.52 50.37 46.18
N ALA A 219 -68.48 51.63 46.63
CA ALA A 219 -68.49 51.97 48.06
C ALA A 219 -69.82 51.62 48.77
N GLU A 220 -70.88 51.32 48.01
CA GLU A 220 -72.22 51.04 48.55
C GLU A 220 -72.57 49.53 48.58
N GLN A 221 -71.80 48.65 47.93
CA GLN A 221 -72.22 47.25 47.68
C GLN A 221 -71.21 46.15 48.05
N GLU A 222 -70.10 46.44 48.72
CA GLU A 222 -69.10 45.42 49.09
C GLU A 222 -68.87 45.30 50.61
N ARG A 223 -69.96 45.33 51.38
CA ARG A 223 -70.03 44.82 52.77
C ARG A 223 -70.46 43.34 52.85
N ALA A 224 -70.41 42.59 51.73
CA ALA A 224 -70.79 41.19 51.68
C ALA A 224 -69.83 40.35 50.84
N ALA A 225 -69.39 39.23 51.44
CA ALA A 225 -68.76 38.07 50.80
C ALA A 225 -67.29 38.18 50.35
N ARG A 226 -66.41 38.26 51.36
CA ARG A 226 -65.05 37.69 51.31
C ARG A 226 -65.10 36.16 51.19
N ASN A 227 -64.10 35.59 50.50
CA ASN A 227 -63.67 34.18 50.43
C ASN A 227 -64.29 33.26 49.36
N ARG A 228 -63.55 33.08 48.25
CA ARG A 228 -63.16 31.76 47.69
C ARG A 228 -62.41 31.94 46.36
N ASN A 229 -61.11 31.64 46.31
CA ASN A 229 -60.40 31.08 45.14
C ASN A 229 -58.89 31.02 45.39
N ASN A 230 -58.47 30.10 46.26
CA ASN A 230 -57.08 29.68 46.39
C ASN A 230 -57.06 28.16 46.18
N ASP A 231 -57.28 27.66 44.96
CA ASP A 231 -57.10 26.22 44.68
C ASP A 231 -57.08 25.85 43.18
N ARG A 232 -56.29 26.55 42.34
CA ARG A 232 -56.11 26.15 40.93
C ARG A 232 -54.68 26.19 40.39
N ASN A 233 -53.66 26.16 41.24
CA ASN A 233 -52.28 26.28 40.73
C ASN A 233 -51.23 25.35 41.36
N ARG A 234 -51.63 24.17 41.84
CA ARG A 234 -50.67 23.14 42.35
C ARG A 234 -50.63 21.82 41.60
N ASN A 235 -51.46 21.61 40.57
CA ASN A 235 -51.54 20.33 39.84
C ASN A 235 -51.02 20.34 38.39
N ARG A 236 -50.25 21.36 37.98
CA ARG A 236 -49.55 21.38 36.66
C ARG A 236 -48.03 21.14 36.73
N GLN A 237 -47.46 20.96 37.92
CA GLN A 237 -46.01 20.84 38.11
C GLN A 237 -45.55 19.45 38.58
N ARG A 238 -46.36 18.40 38.36
CA ARG A 238 -46.00 17.02 38.74
C ARG A 238 -45.99 15.99 37.62
N ASN A 239 -46.30 16.41 36.38
CA ASN A 239 -46.29 15.54 35.19
C ASN A 239 -45.28 15.95 34.11
N ASP A 240 -44.31 16.81 34.46
CA ASP A 240 -43.20 17.22 33.58
C ASP A 240 -41.84 16.65 34.02
N ALA A 241 -41.81 15.93 35.16
CA ALA A 241 -40.59 15.36 35.76
C ALA A 241 -40.27 13.93 35.31
N GLN A 242 -41.15 13.29 34.53
CA GLN A 242 -41.00 11.89 34.09
C GLN A 242 -40.82 11.73 32.57
N ARG A 243 -40.73 12.84 31.82
CA ARG A 243 -40.66 12.83 30.35
C ARG A 243 -39.43 13.53 29.76
N ARG A 244 -38.37 13.73 30.58
CA ARG A 244 -37.10 14.36 30.18
C ARG A 244 -35.87 13.52 30.55
N GLN A 245 -35.91 12.21 30.32
CA GLN A 245 -34.73 11.34 30.50
C GLN A 245 -34.16 10.84 29.16
N TYR A 246 -34.25 11.66 28.12
CA TYR A 246 -33.27 11.64 27.05
C TYR A 246 -32.54 12.97 27.15
N GLN A 247 -31.27 12.92 27.56
CA GLN A 247 -30.36 14.05 27.44
C GLN A 247 -30.27 14.37 25.94
N GLN A 248 -31.15 15.25 25.45
CA GLN A 248 -30.92 15.91 24.18
C GLN A 248 -29.69 16.79 24.41
N TYR A 249 -28.52 16.23 24.16
CA TYR A 249 -27.31 17.02 24.03
C TYR A 249 -27.61 18.11 23.01
N THR A 250 -27.57 19.36 23.46
CA THR A 250 -27.76 20.52 22.58
C THR A 250 -26.78 20.38 21.42
N ARG A 251 -27.18 20.72 20.18
CA ARG A 251 -26.33 20.59 18.98
C ARG A 251 -24.91 21.17 19.18
N GLN A 252 -24.78 22.24 19.96
CA GLN A 252 -23.49 22.81 20.37
C GLN A 252 -22.64 21.90 21.28
N GLN A 253 -23.24 21.19 22.24
CA GLN A 253 -22.53 20.25 23.11
C GLN A 253 -22.01 19.05 22.31
N GLN A 254 -22.80 18.51 21.38
CA GLN A 254 -22.35 17.41 20.51
C GLN A 254 -21.18 17.82 19.61
N GLN A 255 -21.21 19.04 19.05
CA GLN A 255 -20.09 19.57 18.27
C GLN A 255 -18.83 19.77 19.12
N ALA A 256 -18.97 20.25 20.35
CA ALA A 256 -17.83 20.43 21.27
C ALA A 256 -17.21 19.08 21.66
N GLN A 257 -18.03 18.10 22.05
CA GLN A 257 -17.59 16.74 22.35
C GLN A 257 -16.89 16.09 21.15
N ARG A 258 -17.44 16.28 19.94
CA ARG A 258 -16.85 15.74 18.72
C ARG A 258 -15.50 16.39 18.39
N ALA A 259 -15.38 17.71 18.53
CA ALA A 259 -14.11 18.41 18.33
C ALA A 259 -13.05 17.91 19.33
N GLU A 260 -13.44 17.63 20.57
CA GLU A 260 -12.57 17.06 21.58
C GLU A 260 -12.14 15.63 21.24
N GLN A 261 -13.08 14.75 20.86
CA GLN A 261 -12.78 13.37 20.45
C GLN A 261 -11.82 13.33 19.25
N LEU A 262 -12.06 14.17 18.25
CA LEU A 262 -11.19 14.28 17.07
C LEU A 262 -9.80 14.79 17.47
N ARG A 263 -9.72 15.74 18.41
CA ARG A 263 -8.44 16.25 18.93
C ARG A 263 -7.66 15.15 19.66
N ARG A 264 -8.32 14.36 20.52
CA ARG A 264 -7.72 13.22 21.23
C ARG A 264 -7.20 12.17 20.25
N TYR A 265 -8.00 11.83 19.24
CA TYR A 265 -7.59 10.91 18.16
C TYR A 265 -6.37 11.45 17.39
N ASN A 266 -6.41 12.72 16.97
CA ASN A 266 -5.30 13.36 16.25
C ASN A 266 -4.02 13.47 17.09
N GLN A 267 -4.13 13.70 18.40
CA GLN A 267 -2.99 13.70 19.33
C GLN A 267 -2.36 12.31 19.46
N ARG A 268 -3.18 11.26 19.54
CA ARG A 268 -2.71 9.88 19.51
C ARG A 268 -1.96 9.57 18.21
N MET A 269 -2.48 10.11 17.10
CA MET A 269 -1.84 9.97 15.80
C MET A 269 -0.56 10.79 15.70
N SER A 270 -0.44 12.02 16.22
CA SER A 270 0.73 12.88 15.94
C SER A 270 2.08 12.25 16.31
N ASN A 271 2.11 11.40 17.34
CA ASN A 271 3.32 10.76 17.83
C ASN A 271 3.60 9.38 17.18
N TRP A 272 2.77 8.95 16.23
CA TRP A 272 2.80 7.60 15.69
C TRP A 272 4.10 7.26 14.96
N GLN A 273 4.66 8.16 14.17
CA GLN A 273 5.88 7.90 13.40
C GLN A 273 7.09 7.62 14.30
N GLN A 274 7.18 8.32 15.44
CA GLN A 274 8.24 8.11 16.41
C GLN A 274 8.07 6.75 17.10
N MET A 275 6.85 6.44 17.53
CA MET A 275 6.51 5.17 18.16
C MET A 275 6.75 3.99 17.21
N GLN A 276 6.35 4.11 15.93
CA GLN A 276 6.57 3.09 14.90
C GLN A 276 8.06 2.77 14.78
N ARG A 277 8.94 3.78 14.67
CA ARG A 277 10.39 3.58 14.56
C ARG A 277 10.98 2.89 15.78
N GLN A 278 10.57 3.29 16.98
CA GLN A 278 11.04 2.68 18.23
C GLN A 278 10.61 1.21 18.32
N ARG A 279 9.32 0.93 18.09
CA ARG A 279 8.76 -0.42 18.17
C ARG A 279 9.32 -1.33 17.08
N GLN A 280 9.51 -0.81 15.87
CA GLN A 280 10.12 -1.58 14.79
C GLN A 280 11.54 -2.06 15.16
N ARG A 281 12.37 -1.19 15.73
CA ARG A 281 13.71 -1.58 16.21
C ARG A 281 13.65 -2.65 17.30
N GLN A 282 12.71 -2.54 18.24
CA GLN A 282 12.52 -3.55 19.29
C GLN A 282 12.14 -4.92 18.71
N LEU A 283 11.22 -4.93 17.74
CA LEU A 283 10.79 -6.16 17.07
C LEU A 283 11.90 -6.76 16.21
N GLU A 284 12.72 -5.93 15.56
CA GLU A 284 13.90 -6.37 14.79
C GLU A 284 14.94 -7.04 15.70
N GLN A 285 15.20 -6.46 16.88
CA GLN A 285 16.06 -7.07 17.90
C GLN A 285 15.52 -8.42 18.40
N GLN A 286 14.20 -8.50 18.62
CA GLN A 286 13.50 -9.73 19.01
C GLN A 286 13.30 -10.72 17.83
N ARG A 287 13.77 -10.38 16.62
CA ARG A 287 13.61 -11.16 15.39
C ARG A 287 12.15 -11.51 15.04
N ARG A 288 11.20 -10.66 15.42
CA ARG A 288 9.75 -10.85 15.20
C ARG A 288 9.32 -10.45 13.79
N ARG A 289 9.72 -11.24 12.79
CA ARG A 289 9.61 -10.91 11.37
C ARG A 289 8.17 -10.86 10.89
N GLU A 290 7.35 -11.84 11.28
CA GLU A 290 5.94 -11.86 10.87
C GLU A 290 5.15 -10.77 11.58
N TYR A 291 5.49 -10.49 12.85
CA TYR A 291 4.87 -9.39 13.58
C TYR A 291 5.17 -8.02 12.97
N ILE A 292 6.40 -7.80 12.49
CA ILE A 292 6.76 -6.57 11.76
C ILE A 292 5.85 -6.37 10.55
N ARG A 293 5.61 -7.43 9.75
CA ARG A 293 4.73 -7.36 8.58
C ARG A 293 3.29 -7.06 8.97
N TYR A 294 2.77 -7.73 9.99
CA TYR A 294 1.45 -7.44 10.58
C TYR A 294 1.35 -5.96 10.97
N GLN A 295 2.32 -5.48 11.74
CA GLN A 295 2.34 -4.12 12.25
C GLN A 295 2.37 -3.10 11.11
N GLN A 296 3.23 -3.30 10.09
CA GLN A 296 3.27 -2.44 8.91
C GLN A 296 1.92 -2.37 8.20
N ARG A 297 1.21 -3.50 8.05
CA ARG A 297 -0.13 -3.53 7.45
C ARG A 297 -1.15 -2.78 8.30
N TYR A 298 -1.13 -2.95 9.62
CA TYR A 298 -2.02 -2.23 10.53
C TYR A 298 -1.83 -0.71 10.40
N TRP A 299 -0.58 -0.24 10.35
CA TRP A 299 -0.28 1.17 10.15
C TRP A 299 -0.75 1.72 8.82
N GLU A 300 -0.57 0.96 7.74
CA GLU A 300 -1.05 1.36 6.41
C GLU A 300 -2.58 1.47 6.40
N ARG A 301 -3.28 0.53 7.06
CA ARG A 301 -4.74 0.58 7.26
C ARG A 301 -5.18 1.84 8.01
N ILE A 302 -4.50 2.17 9.10
CA ILE A 302 -4.76 3.40 9.87
C ILE A 302 -4.54 4.66 9.01
N ARG A 303 -3.46 4.69 8.21
CA ARG A 303 -3.18 5.81 7.30
C ARG A 303 -4.27 5.98 6.25
N GLN A 304 -4.70 4.88 5.63
CA GLN A 304 -5.78 4.89 4.63
C GLN A 304 -7.11 5.35 5.25
N ASP A 305 -7.38 4.90 6.47
CA ASP A 305 -8.57 5.30 7.22
C ASP A 305 -8.57 6.81 7.49
N GLN A 306 -7.42 7.39 7.83
CA GLN A 306 -7.28 8.83 8.00
C GLN A 306 -7.62 9.64 6.73
N ILE A 307 -7.27 9.13 5.55
CA ILE A 307 -7.63 9.76 4.27
C ILE A 307 -9.14 9.67 4.05
N ARG A 308 -9.76 8.51 4.33
CA ARG A 308 -11.22 8.32 4.27
C ARG A 308 -11.94 9.32 5.17
N LEU A 309 -11.48 9.51 6.40
CA LEU A 309 -12.13 10.39 7.39
C LEU A 309 -12.10 11.87 6.99
N GLN A 310 -11.06 12.33 6.29
CA GLN A 310 -11.00 13.71 5.76
C GLN A 310 -12.07 13.98 4.70
N GLN A 311 -12.52 12.94 4.00
CA GLN A 311 -13.49 13.03 2.90
C GLN A 311 -14.90 12.56 3.32
N ALA A 312 -15.05 12.07 4.55
CA ALA A 312 -16.29 11.48 5.02
C ALA A 312 -17.39 12.54 5.17
N ARG A 313 -18.55 12.25 4.58
CA ARG A 313 -19.79 12.99 4.79
C ARG A 313 -20.65 12.20 5.76
N TYR A 314 -21.14 12.87 6.78
CA TYR A 314 -21.88 12.23 7.85
C TYR A 314 -23.29 12.81 7.98
N TYR A 315 -24.21 12.03 8.54
CA TYR A 315 -25.61 12.40 8.64
C TYR A 315 -25.94 13.00 10.01
N ASP A 316 -26.58 14.17 10.03
CA ASP A 316 -26.89 14.90 11.27
C ASP A 316 -28.14 14.38 12.02
N ASN A 317 -28.97 13.56 11.38
CA ASN A 317 -30.21 13.03 11.98
C ASN A 317 -29.95 11.72 12.73
N LEU A 318 -29.38 11.83 13.93
CA LEU A 318 -29.17 10.70 14.83
C LEU A 318 -30.41 10.52 15.72
N MET A 319 -31.34 9.66 15.30
CA MET A 319 -32.38 9.18 16.20
C MET A 319 -31.78 8.07 17.07
N TYR A 320 -31.78 8.26 18.39
CA TYR A 320 -31.37 7.23 19.33
C TYR A 320 -32.48 6.19 19.40
N ASN A 321 -32.26 5.03 18.79
CA ASN A 321 -33.25 3.96 18.66
C ASN A 321 -32.67 2.56 18.94
N TYR A 322 -31.39 2.47 19.33
CA TYR A 322 -30.75 1.26 19.82
C TYR A 322 -30.23 1.42 21.25
N ARG A 323 -30.43 0.40 22.07
CA ARG A 323 -29.95 0.31 23.44
C ARG A 323 -28.97 -0.86 23.51
N TYR A 324 -27.86 -0.66 24.20
CA TYR A 324 -26.86 -1.70 24.46
C TYR A 324 -26.43 -1.67 25.92
N SER A 325 -25.91 -2.79 26.43
CA SER A 325 -25.51 -2.92 27.84
C SER A 325 -24.01 -3.16 27.96
N ARG A 326 -23.36 -2.40 28.85
CA ARG A 326 -21.93 -2.53 29.14
C ARG A 326 -21.67 -2.32 30.63
N GLY A 327 -21.05 -3.32 31.26
CA GLY A 327 -20.75 -3.27 32.70
C GLY A 327 -21.98 -3.07 33.59
N GLY A 328 -23.13 -3.64 33.19
CA GLY A 328 -24.41 -3.52 33.92
C GLY A 328 -25.19 -2.22 33.68
N ASN A 329 -24.64 -1.27 32.90
CA ASN A 329 -25.30 -0.02 32.57
C ASN A 329 -25.85 -0.03 31.15
N TYR A 330 -27.00 0.62 30.95
CA TYR A 330 -27.61 0.78 29.64
C TYR A 330 -27.17 2.09 28.97
N TYR A 331 -26.78 1.97 27.72
CA TYR A 331 -26.40 3.06 26.84
C TYR A 331 -27.29 3.09 25.61
N TYR A 332 -27.40 4.25 25.00
CA TYR A 332 -28.28 4.48 23.86
C TYR A 332 -27.49 5.03 22.70
N THR A 333 -27.77 4.54 21.50
CA THR A 333 -27.15 4.99 20.27
C THR A 333 -28.13 4.95 19.10
N SER A 334 -27.73 5.56 17.99
CA SER A 334 -28.48 5.48 16.74
C SER A 334 -28.22 4.17 16.01
N GLN A 335 -29.02 3.86 14.99
CA GLN A 335 -28.76 2.75 14.07
C GLN A 335 -27.35 2.78 13.48
N TYR A 336 -26.85 3.97 13.15
CA TYR A 336 -25.49 4.14 12.65
C TYR A 336 -24.46 3.84 13.73
N GLY A 337 -24.69 4.28 14.97
CA GLY A 337 -23.80 3.97 16.08
C GLY A 337 -23.80 2.48 16.43
N ALA A 338 -24.96 1.84 16.44
CA ALA A 338 -25.10 0.40 16.57
C ALA A 338 -24.26 -0.33 15.52
N LYS A 339 -24.39 0.06 14.25
CA LYS A 339 -23.59 -0.49 13.16
C LYS A 339 -22.09 -0.25 13.37
N LYS A 340 -21.70 0.91 13.90
CA LYS A 340 -20.29 1.22 14.18
C LYS A 340 -19.71 0.36 15.29
N LEU A 341 -20.46 0.06 16.34
CA LEU A 341 -20.02 -0.88 17.38
C LEU A 341 -19.87 -2.30 16.83
N GLN A 342 -20.79 -2.73 15.96
CA GLN A 342 -20.65 -4.02 15.26
C GLN A 342 -19.42 -4.05 14.34
N ASP A 343 -19.16 -2.96 13.63
CA ASP A 343 -17.96 -2.82 12.79
C ASP A 343 -16.69 -2.85 13.64
N ALA A 344 -16.69 -2.20 14.82
CA ALA A 344 -15.58 -2.21 15.76
C ALA A 344 -15.19 -3.66 16.15
N ILE A 345 -16.18 -4.48 16.53
CA ILE A 345 -15.95 -5.89 16.89
C ILE A 345 -15.37 -6.67 15.71
N ASN A 346 -15.92 -6.49 14.50
CA ASN A 346 -15.44 -7.19 13.31
C ASN A 346 -14.02 -6.78 12.91
N TYR A 347 -13.72 -5.48 12.92
CA TYR A 347 -12.37 -4.98 12.65
C TYR A 347 -11.38 -5.43 13.72
N GLY A 348 -11.82 -5.44 14.98
CA GLY A 348 -11.08 -6.01 16.09
C GLY A 348 -10.72 -7.46 15.83
N TYR A 349 -11.73 -8.30 15.56
CA TYR A 349 -11.54 -9.73 15.27
C TYR A 349 -10.58 -9.97 14.10
N GLU A 350 -10.75 -9.23 13.00
CA GLU A 350 -9.88 -9.33 11.83
C GLU A 350 -8.41 -9.03 12.18
N GLU A 351 -8.14 -7.91 12.86
CA GLU A 351 -6.77 -7.55 13.23
C GLU A 351 -6.20 -8.45 14.32
N GLY A 352 -7.04 -8.88 15.27
CA GLY A 352 -6.68 -9.85 16.29
C GLY A 352 -6.20 -11.16 15.66
N PHE A 353 -6.97 -11.71 14.73
CA PHE A 353 -6.63 -12.96 14.04
C PHE A 353 -5.27 -12.89 13.36
N ARG A 354 -5.00 -11.80 12.63
CA ARG A 354 -3.72 -11.60 11.96
C ARG A 354 -2.57 -11.40 12.92
N ALA A 355 -2.79 -10.72 14.05
CA ALA A 355 -1.79 -10.58 15.10
C ALA A 355 -1.46 -11.95 15.73
N GLY A 356 -2.48 -12.74 16.08
CA GLY A 356 -2.31 -14.09 16.63
C GLY A 356 -1.54 -15.01 15.70
N GLN A 357 -1.84 -14.97 14.40
CA GLN A 357 -1.08 -15.72 13.38
C GLN A 357 0.40 -15.30 13.32
N ALA A 358 0.67 -13.99 13.39
CA ALA A 358 2.03 -13.46 13.36
C ALA A 358 2.82 -13.87 14.61
N ASP A 359 2.24 -13.74 15.80
CA ASP A 359 2.85 -14.17 17.06
C ASP A 359 3.16 -15.66 17.05
N ARG A 360 2.21 -16.48 16.61
CA ARG A 360 2.39 -17.93 16.45
C ARG A 360 3.53 -18.25 15.49
N ALA A 361 3.59 -17.60 14.33
CA ALA A 361 4.62 -17.84 13.32
C ALA A 361 6.02 -17.43 13.79
N ASP A 362 6.12 -16.38 14.60
CA ASP A 362 7.37 -15.95 15.25
C ASP A 362 7.72 -16.79 16.51
N GLY A 363 6.88 -17.75 16.91
CA GLY A 363 7.06 -18.54 18.13
C GLY A 363 6.88 -17.74 19.44
N TRP A 364 6.20 -16.59 19.36
CA TRP A 364 5.96 -15.71 20.50
C TRP A 364 4.79 -16.20 21.35
N GLY A 365 4.84 -15.96 22.66
CA GLY A 365 3.81 -16.42 23.59
C GLY A 365 2.45 -15.74 23.39
N TYR A 366 1.38 -16.43 23.82
CA TYR A 366 0.01 -15.91 23.77
C TYR A 366 -0.15 -14.64 24.63
N ASN A 367 -0.25 -13.47 24.00
CA ASN A 367 -0.48 -12.20 24.69
C ASN A 367 -1.17 -11.16 23.79
N PRO A 368 -2.51 -11.19 23.67
CA PRO A 368 -3.24 -10.22 22.85
C PRO A 368 -3.04 -8.77 23.32
N SER A 369 -2.90 -8.55 24.64
CA SER A 369 -2.78 -7.21 25.23
C SER A 369 -1.46 -6.49 24.92
N ALA A 370 -0.40 -7.25 24.63
CA ALA A 370 0.88 -6.68 24.19
C ALA A 370 0.84 -6.20 22.73
N SER A 371 -0.15 -6.64 21.94
CA SER A 371 -0.22 -6.32 20.53
C SER A 371 -0.54 -4.85 20.28
N TYR A 372 0.12 -4.26 19.28
CA TYR A 372 -0.08 -2.86 18.95
C TYR A 372 -1.53 -2.55 18.56
N GLY A 373 -2.15 -3.41 17.75
CA GLY A 373 -3.56 -3.26 17.35
C GLY A 373 -4.54 -3.26 18.53
N TYR A 374 -4.26 -4.04 19.58
CA TYR A 374 -5.05 -4.05 20.81
C TYR A 374 -4.89 -2.77 21.64
N GLN A 375 -3.65 -2.29 21.75
CA GLN A 375 -3.31 -1.07 22.48
C GLN A 375 -3.93 0.16 21.81
N ASP A 376 -3.78 0.26 20.49
CA ASP A 376 -4.34 1.31 19.67
C ASP A 376 -5.88 1.24 19.65
N ALA A 377 -6.45 0.13 19.19
CA ALA A 377 -7.88 -0.15 19.10
C ALA A 377 -8.72 0.95 18.40
N SER A 378 -8.12 1.67 17.45
CA SER A 378 -8.75 2.83 16.80
C SER A 378 -9.03 2.63 15.31
N TYR A 379 -8.60 1.52 14.71
CA TYR A 379 -8.83 1.25 13.29
C TYR A 379 -10.32 1.19 12.95
N GLY A 380 -10.77 1.98 11.97
CA GLY A 380 -12.17 2.07 11.52
C GLY A 380 -13.01 3.11 12.26
N TYR A 381 -12.45 3.73 13.32
CA TYR A 381 -13.13 4.75 14.11
C TYR A 381 -13.31 6.06 13.32
N ASP A 382 -14.50 6.67 13.41
CA ASP A 382 -14.82 7.89 12.67
C ASP A 382 -15.30 9.08 13.52
N SER A 383 -15.26 8.95 14.85
CA SER A 383 -15.65 9.99 15.82
C SER A 383 -17.08 10.51 15.71
N TYR A 384 -17.92 9.92 14.87
CA TYR A 384 -19.17 10.55 14.51
C TYR A 384 -20.37 9.97 15.28
N TYR A 385 -20.44 8.65 15.41
CA TYR A 385 -21.64 7.97 15.89
C TYR A 385 -21.50 7.36 17.29
N VAL A 386 -20.27 7.13 17.74
CA VAL A 386 -19.93 6.50 19.02
C VAL A 386 -18.66 7.13 19.56
N GLU A 387 -18.51 7.15 20.88
CA GLU A 387 -17.30 7.67 21.51
C GLU A 387 -16.11 6.72 21.31
N LEU A 388 -14.89 7.27 21.32
CA LEU A 388 -13.66 6.50 21.07
C LEU A 388 -13.46 5.38 22.08
N ASP A 389 -13.73 5.65 23.35
CA ASP A 389 -13.52 4.67 24.42
C ASP A 389 -14.49 3.50 24.30
N GLU A 390 -15.72 3.78 23.85
CA GLU A 390 -16.74 2.77 23.57
C GLU A 390 -16.36 1.91 22.36
N TYR A 391 -15.97 2.56 21.26
CA TYR A 391 -15.48 1.88 20.07
C TYR A 391 -14.27 0.99 20.38
N SER A 392 -13.29 1.54 21.10
CA SER A 392 -12.05 0.84 21.45
C SER A 392 -12.31 -0.36 22.36
N HIS A 393 -13.29 -0.28 23.25
CA HIS A 393 -13.69 -1.41 24.08
C HIS A 393 -14.18 -2.58 23.23
N TYR A 394 -15.17 -2.34 22.38
CA TYR A 394 -15.72 -3.40 21.53
C TYR A 394 -14.75 -3.89 20.46
N PHE A 395 -13.87 -3.02 19.96
CA PHE A 395 -12.75 -3.44 19.13
C PHE A 395 -11.85 -4.44 19.86
N ARG A 396 -11.49 -4.17 21.12
CA ARG A 396 -10.65 -5.08 21.92
C ARG A 396 -11.34 -6.41 22.20
N GLU A 397 -12.64 -6.41 22.47
CA GLU A 397 -13.44 -7.64 22.62
C GLU A 397 -13.36 -8.53 21.38
N GLY A 398 -13.56 -7.94 20.20
CA GLY A 398 -13.37 -8.63 18.93
C GLY A 398 -11.93 -9.10 18.75
N PHE A 399 -10.95 -8.23 19.05
CA PHE A 399 -9.53 -8.50 18.90
C PHE A 399 -9.06 -9.69 19.71
N GLN A 400 -9.46 -9.80 20.98
CA GLN A 400 -9.07 -10.94 21.83
C GLN A 400 -9.53 -12.27 21.23
N LYS A 401 -10.79 -12.32 20.78
CA LYS A 401 -11.37 -13.52 20.16
C LYS A 401 -10.71 -13.86 18.83
N GLY A 402 -10.43 -12.84 18.02
CA GLY A 402 -9.69 -13.01 16.77
C GLY A 402 -8.29 -13.53 17.04
N TYR A 403 -7.58 -12.93 17.99
CA TYR A 403 -6.23 -13.31 18.37
C TYR A 403 -6.16 -14.77 18.83
N GLU A 404 -7.11 -15.20 19.65
CA GLU A 404 -7.22 -16.60 20.06
C GLU A 404 -7.38 -17.55 18.87
N ASP A 405 -8.34 -17.27 17.98
CA ASP A 405 -8.56 -18.05 16.77
C ASP A 405 -7.32 -18.09 15.86
N GLY A 406 -6.67 -16.94 15.66
CA GLY A 406 -5.48 -16.83 14.82
C GLY A 406 -4.25 -17.52 15.41
N TYR A 407 -4.06 -17.41 16.72
CA TYR A 407 -2.92 -17.98 17.44
C TYR A 407 -3.02 -19.51 17.53
N TYR A 408 -4.21 -20.04 17.81
CA TYR A 408 -4.42 -21.50 17.86
C TYR A 408 -4.82 -22.11 16.51
N SER A 409 -4.98 -21.29 15.47
CA SER A 409 -5.44 -21.70 14.13
C SER A 409 -6.79 -22.42 14.17
N ARG A 410 -7.74 -21.79 14.87
CA ARG A 410 -9.12 -22.26 15.07
C ARG A 410 -10.11 -21.25 14.51
N SER A 411 -11.39 -21.60 14.51
CA SER A 411 -12.49 -20.73 14.08
C SER A 411 -13.63 -20.85 15.07
N GLN A 412 -13.32 -20.67 16.36
CA GLN A 412 -14.27 -20.82 17.45
C GLN A 412 -15.21 -19.61 17.53
N TYR A 413 -14.70 -18.41 17.25
CA TYR A 413 -15.44 -17.17 17.45
C TYR A 413 -15.84 -16.47 16.16
N GLY A 414 -15.24 -16.85 15.04
CA GLY A 414 -15.51 -16.22 13.76
C GLY A 414 -15.33 -17.17 12.60
N ASN A 415 -15.53 -16.61 11.41
CA ASN A 415 -15.39 -17.30 10.14
C ASN A 415 -14.59 -16.44 9.16
N TYR A 416 -14.06 -17.11 8.13
CA TYR A 416 -13.42 -16.45 7.00
C TYR A 416 -14.33 -16.58 5.78
N SER A 417 -14.71 -15.45 5.18
CA SER A 417 -15.54 -15.42 3.99
C SER A 417 -15.18 -14.22 3.12
N ASN A 418 -15.16 -14.40 1.80
CA ASN A 418 -14.89 -13.34 0.81
C ASN A 418 -13.62 -12.51 1.11
N GLY A 419 -12.56 -13.16 1.58
CA GLY A 419 -11.29 -12.48 1.88
C GLY A 419 -11.25 -11.74 3.22
N ARG A 420 -12.28 -11.87 4.07
CA ARG A 420 -12.40 -11.14 5.34
C ARG A 420 -12.71 -12.10 6.50
N TYR A 421 -12.13 -11.80 7.65
CA TYR A 421 -12.44 -12.45 8.92
C TYR A 421 -13.55 -11.65 9.62
N SER A 422 -14.58 -12.33 10.08
CA SER A 422 -15.70 -11.72 10.82
C SER A 422 -16.10 -12.59 12.00
N ILE A 423 -16.63 -11.96 13.04
CA ILE A 423 -17.12 -12.67 14.21
C ILE A 423 -18.48 -13.33 13.90
N LEU A 424 -18.79 -14.46 14.52
CA LEU A 424 -20.10 -15.10 14.38
C LEU A 424 -21.20 -14.23 14.99
N GLY A 425 -22.35 -14.17 14.32
CA GLY A 425 -23.47 -13.30 14.72
C GLY A 425 -23.98 -13.53 16.14
N GLY A 426 -24.03 -14.78 16.60
CA GLY A 426 -24.43 -15.11 17.98
C GLY A 426 -23.47 -14.55 19.03
N ILE A 427 -22.17 -14.54 18.74
CA ILE A 427 -21.14 -13.98 19.63
C ILE A 427 -21.15 -12.46 19.58
N LEU A 428 -21.35 -11.87 18.40
CA LEU A 428 -21.54 -10.42 18.26
C LEU A 428 -22.73 -9.94 19.12
N GLY A 429 -23.84 -10.68 19.10
CA GLY A 429 -25.00 -10.43 19.94
C GLY A 429 -24.69 -10.53 21.43
N ALA A 430 -23.90 -11.53 21.85
CA ALA A 430 -23.49 -11.70 23.24
C ALA A 430 -22.55 -10.59 23.74
N ILE A 431 -21.62 -10.12 22.90
CA ILE A 431 -20.69 -9.04 23.25
C ILE A 431 -21.42 -7.70 23.36
N LEU A 432 -22.22 -7.37 22.35
CA LEU A 432 -22.78 -6.02 22.21
C LEU A 432 -24.14 -5.89 22.91
N ASN A 433 -24.90 -6.98 23.05
CA ASN A 433 -26.25 -7.04 23.61
C ASN A 433 -27.12 -5.84 23.20
N ILE A 434 -27.21 -5.62 21.89
CA ILE A 434 -27.88 -4.46 21.30
C ILE A 434 -29.28 -4.81 20.85
N ALA A 435 -30.25 -3.97 21.21
CA ALA A 435 -31.65 -4.14 20.85
C ALA A 435 -32.25 -2.80 20.39
N PRO A 436 -33.19 -2.82 19.43
CA PRO A 436 -34.03 -1.65 19.19
C PRO A 436 -34.86 -1.35 20.44
N PHE A 437 -35.16 -0.08 20.70
CA PHE A 437 -35.99 0.34 21.84
C PHE A 437 -37.06 1.36 21.45
#